data_AF-B9DNF4-F1
#
_entry.id   AF-B9DNF4-F1
#
_cell.length_a   1.000
_cell.length_b   1.000
_cell.length_c   1.000
_cell.angle_alpha   90.00
_cell.angle_beta   90.00
_cell.angle_gamma   90.00
#
_symmetry.space_group_name_H-M   'P 1'
#
loop_
_entity.id
_entity.type
_entity.pdbx_description
1 polymer ?
#
loop_
_entity_poly.entity_id
_entity_poly.type
_entity_poly.pdbx_seq_one_letter_code
_entity_poly.pdbx_strand_id
1 'polypeptide(L)'
;MRFILNLIKNIIAVAGIIVIVFFALKYAPFLKDQEWNPVGNKGAHSSYSTESVPVDEFKPGQHYAVEENDLLNNMPTSQTKNIFNMINKKEFMHVSDLSKMGYNDRYLIGQRGNQFIMYQFGSDEIRVYATEIELQQDLNALHQNIEMKPMNAY
;
A
#
# COMPACT_ATOMS: atom_id res chain seq x y z
N MET A 1 39.77 40.61 -9.42
CA MET A 1 38.41 40.81 -10.00
C MET A 1 37.94 39.68 -10.92
N ARG A 2 38.77 39.12 -11.82
CA ARG A 2 38.35 37.99 -12.70
C ARG A 2 37.91 36.71 -11.97
N PHE A 3 38.57 36.36 -10.87
CA PHE A 3 38.22 35.15 -10.08
C PHE A 3 36.84 35.24 -9.41
N ILE A 4 36.51 36.40 -8.84
CA ILE A 4 35.23 36.65 -8.17
C ILE A 4 34.07 36.62 -9.19
N LEU A 5 34.27 37.19 -10.39
CA LEU A 5 33.26 37.18 -11.45
C LEU A 5 33.00 35.76 -12.00
N ASN A 6 34.05 34.93 -12.12
CA ASN A 6 33.89 33.54 -12.52
C ASN A 6 33.19 32.70 -11.43
N LEU A 7 33.47 32.97 -10.16
CA LEU A 7 32.78 32.33 -9.04
C LEU A 7 31.28 32.65 -9.02
N ILE A 8 30.91 33.92 -9.21
CA ILE A 8 29.51 34.35 -9.28
C ILE A 8 28.79 33.68 -10.46
N LYS A 9 29.44 33.57 -11.62
CA LYS A 9 28.84 32.93 -12.80
C LYS A 9 28.54 31.45 -12.56
N ASN A 10 29.41 30.73 -11.87
CA ASN A 10 29.18 29.34 -11.49
C ASN A 10 28.06 29.19 -10.44
N ILE A 11 28.00 30.09 -9.46
CA ILE A 11 26.91 30.09 -8.46
C ILE A 11 25.55 30.31 -9.14
N ILE A 12 25.46 31.23 -10.09
CA ILE A 12 24.23 31.49 -10.85
C ILE A 12 23.83 30.26 -11.67
N ALA A 13 24.79 29.58 -12.30
CA ALA A 13 24.51 28.36 -13.06
C ALA A 13 23.94 27.25 -12.17
N VAL A 14 24.53 27.04 -10.98
CA VAL A 14 24.03 26.06 -10.00
C VAL A 14 22.63 26.45 -9.50
N ALA A 15 22.41 27.72 -9.18
CA ALA A 15 21.11 28.21 -8.75
C ALA A 15 20.03 27.98 -9.83
N GLY A 16 20.37 28.19 -11.11
CA GLY A 16 19.47 27.91 -12.23
C GLY A 16 19.04 26.45 -12.31
N ILE A 17 19.98 25.52 -12.12
CA ILE A 17 19.67 24.08 -12.10
C ILE A 17 18.73 23.74 -10.94
N ILE A 18 19.00 24.27 -9.75
CA ILE A 18 18.16 24.04 -8.56
C ILE A 18 16.72 24.53 -8.81
N VAL A 19 16.56 25.69 -9.44
CA VAL A 19 15.23 26.23 -9.79
C VAL A 19 14.52 25.31 -10.78
N ILE A 20 15.19 24.86 -11.83
CA ILE A 20 14.59 23.95 -12.82
C ILE A 20 14.13 22.64 -12.14
N VAL A 21 14.97 22.06 -11.28
CA VAL A 21 14.63 20.85 -10.52
C VAL A 21 13.41 21.10 -9.63
N PHE A 22 13.34 22.24 -8.93
CA PHE A 22 12.19 22.60 -8.10
C PHE A 22 10.89 22.68 -8.92
N PHE A 23 10.92 23.33 -10.09
CA PHE A 23 9.76 23.41 -10.97
C PHE A 23 9.36 22.04 -11.52
N ALA A 24 10.32 21.19 -11.89
CA ALA A 24 10.03 19.83 -12.35
C ALA A 24 9.34 19.01 -11.25
N LEU A 25 9.84 19.05 -10.02
CA LEU A 25 9.22 18.37 -8.89
C LEU A 25 7.82 18.92 -8.58
N LYS A 26 7.57 20.22 -8.76
CA LYS A 26 6.28 20.83 -8.44
C LYS A 26 5.20 20.63 -9.50
N TYR A 27 5.54 20.69 -10.79
CA TYR A 27 4.56 20.76 -11.87
C TYR A 27 4.55 19.56 -12.82
N ALA A 28 5.62 18.74 -12.85
CA ALA A 28 5.65 17.59 -13.75
C ALA A 28 4.69 16.49 -13.23
N PRO A 29 3.71 16.04 -14.03
CA PRO A 29 2.68 15.11 -13.57
C PRO A 29 3.24 13.76 -13.10
N PHE A 30 4.35 13.29 -13.67
CA PHE A 30 4.97 12.03 -13.27
C PHE A 30 5.80 12.13 -11.97
N LEU A 31 6.22 13.33 -11.54
CA LEU A 31 7.01 13.55 -10.32
C LEU A 31 6.16 14.08 -9.17
N LYS A 32 5.18 14.94 -9.44
CA LYS A 32 4.40 15.63 -8.40
C LYS A 32 3.58 14.68 -7.52
N ASP A 33 3.20 13.53 -8.06
CA ASP A 33 2.35 12.51 -7.41
C ASP A 33 3.19 11.38 -6.78
N GLN A 34 4.51 11.50 -6.76
CA GLN A 34 5.42 10.52 -6.13
C GLN A 34 5.55 10.79 -4.62
N GLU A 35 5.45 9.74 -3.80
CA GLU A 35 5.48 9.85 -2.33
C GLU A 35 6.80 10.41 -1.78
N TRP A 36 7.93 10.15 -2.45
CA TRP A 36 9.23 10.68 -2.07
C TRP A 36 9.40 12.18 -2.36
N ASN A 37 8.52 12.77 -3.17
CA ASN A 37 8.69 14.14 -3.64
C ASN A 37 8.38 15.15 -2.53
N PRO A 38 9.38 15.90 -2.03
CA PRO A 38 9.21 16.79 -0.89
C PRO A 38 8.34 18.02 -1.18
N VAL A 39 8.14 18.36 -2.46
CA VAL A 39 7.33 19.51 -2.90
C VAL A 39 6.07 19.09 -3.66
N GLY A 40 5.80 17.78 -3.72
CA GLY A 40 4.58 17.22 -4.30
C GLY A 40 3.34 17.68 -3.56
N ASN A 41 2.23 17.77 -4.28
CA ASN A 41 0.97 18.15 -3.66
C ASN A 41 0.45 16.93 -2.90
N LYS A 42 0.68 16.87 -1.59
CA LYS A 42 0.05 15.89 -0.69
C LYS A 42 -1.43 16.23 -0.55
N GLY A 43 -2.17 16.14 -1.66
CA GLY A 43 -3.61 16.13 -1.61
C GLY A 43 -3.99 14.99 -0.70
N ALA A 44 -4.64 15.31 0.42
CA ALA A 44 -5.31 14.32 1.24
C ALA A 44 -6.02 13.36 0.29
N HIS A 45 -5.63 12.09 0.33
CA HIS A 45 -6.34 11.05 -0.39
C HIS A 45 -7.82 11.22 -0.04
N SER A 46 -8.59 11.61 -1.04
CA SER A 46 -10.02 11.85 -0.91
C SER A 46 -10.67 10.57 -0.43
N SER A 47 -11.00 10.54 0.85
CA SER A 47 -11.82 9.53 1.50
C SER A 47 -13.18 9.50 0.81
N TYR A 48 -13.37 8.54 -0.09
CA TYR A 48 -14.71 8.12 -0.45
C TYR A 48 -15.24 7.30 0.71
N SER A 49 -16.18 7.91 1.43
CA SER A 49 -16.92 7.35 2.56
C SER A 49 -17.70 6.12 2.15
N THR A 50 -17.34 4.97 2.71
CA THR A 50 -18.26 3.93 3.15
C THR A 50 -17.60 3.29 4.36
N GLU A 51 -18.32 3.24 5.48
CA GLU A 51 -17.92 2.74 6.80
C GLU A 51 -16.65 1.90 6.79
N SER A 52 -15.51 2.53 7.06
CA SER A 52 -14.23 1.85 7.21
C SER A 52 -13.45 2.58 8.29
N VAL A 53 -12.90 1.76 9.18
CA VAL A 53 -12.08 2.11 10.34
C VAL A 53 -11.15 3.29 9.99
N PRO A 54 -11.11 4.35 10.83
CA PRO A 54 -10.39 5.57 10.50
C PRO A 54 -8.91 5.26 10.20
N VAL A 55 -8.46 5.73 9.04
CA VAL A 55 -7.05 5.73 8.60
C VAL A 55 -6.14 6.57 9.54
N ASP A 56 -6.69 7.12 10.62
CA ASP A 56 -6.01 7.92 11.64
C ASP A 56 -5.12 7.11 12.61
N GLU A 57 -5.04 5.78 12.48
CA GLU A 57 -4.31 4.92 13.43
C GLU A 57 -2.87 4.53 13.04
N PHE A 58 -2.43 4.82 11.80
CA PHE A 58 -1.04 4.58 11.42
C PHE A 58 -0.13 5.60 12.11
N LYS A 59 0.58 5.17 13.16
CA LYS A 59 1.60 6.03 13.78
C LYS A 59 2.68 6.35 12.74
N PRO A 60 3.28 7.55 12.77
CA PRO A 60 4.36 7.89 11.85
C PRO A 60 5.48 6.83 11.89
N GLY A 61 5.68 6.14 10.76
CA GLY A 61 6.63 5.03 10.61
C GLY A 61 6.04 3.62 10.68
N GLN A 62 4.73 3.47 10.91
CA GLN A 62 4.04 2.18 10.80
C GLN A 62 3.56 1.94 9.38
N HIS A 63 3.95 0.81 8.80
CA HIS A 63 3.59 0.38 7.44
C HIS A 63 2.32 -0.48 7.40
N TYR A 64 1.85 -0.95 8.57
CA TYR A 64 0.62 -1.72 8.72
C TYR A 64 0.02 -1.53 10.12
N ALA A 65 -1.28 -1.70 10.23
CA ALA A 65 -2.01 -1.86 11.48
C ALA A 65 -2.30 -3.36 11.69
N VAL A 66 -2.40 -3.79 12.94
CA VAL A 66 -2.76 -5.18 13.28
C VAL A 66 -4.17 -5.15 13.83
N GLU A 67 -5.06 -5.90 13.20
CA GLU A 67 -6.46 -6.07 13.59
C GLU A 67 -6.73 -7.52 13.96
N GLU A 68 -7.78 -7.75 14.75
CA GLU A 68 -8.28 -9.10 15.01
C GLU A 68 -8.80 -9.74 13.71
N ASN A 69 -8.57 -11.05 13.56
CA ASN A 69 -8.96 -11.78 12.36
C ASN A 69 -10.47 -11.94 12.26
N ASP A 70 -11.10 -11.13 11.41
CA ASP A 70 -12.53 -11.20 11.12
C ASP A 70 -12.89 -12.09 9.92
N LEU A 71 -11.91 -12.44 9.08
CA LEU A 71 -12.12 -13.17 7.81
C LEU A 71 -12.50 -14.64 8.00
N LEU A 72 -11.87 -15.33 8.94
CA LEU A 72 -12.05 -16.77 9.19
C LEU A 72 -12.26 -17.04 10.68
N ASN A 73 -13.17 -16.26 11.25
CA ASN A 73 -13.63 -16.38 12.63
C ASN A 73 -14.04 -17.82 12.97
N ASN A 74 -13.61 -18.31 14.14
CA ASN A 74 -13.96 -19.63 14.68
C ASN A 74 -13.48 -20.86 13.89
N MET A 75 -12.51 -20.71 12.99
CA MET A 75 -11.88 -21.86 12.34
C MET A 75 -10.71 -22.41 13.18
N PRO A 76 -10.57 -23.75 13.32
CA PRO A 76 -9.39 -24.32 13.94
C PRO A 76 -8.13 -23.90 13.17
N THR A 77 -7.20 -23.22 13.84
CA THR A 77 -5.98 -22.64 13.23
C THR A 77 -5.18 -23.62 12.37
N SER A 78 -5.13 -24.89 12.78
CA SER A 78 -4.45 -25.98 12.07
C SER A 78 -5.14 -26.44 10.78
N GLN A 79 -6.43 -26.14 10.61
CA GLN A 79 -7.25 -26.58 9.46
C GLN A 79 -7.72 -25.42 8.58
N THR A 80 -7.50 -24.17 9.00
CA THR A 80 -7.98 -22.97 8.31
C THR A 80 -7.62 -22.96 6.83
N LYS A 81 -6.41 -23.38 6.46
CA LYS A 81 -5.98 -23.47 5.05
C LYS A 81 -6.80 -24.49 4.24
N ASN A 82 -7.04 -25.67 4.81
CA ASN A 82 -7.78 -26.73 4.13
C ASN A 82 -9.24 -26.34 3.94
N ILE A 83 -9.85 -25.74 4.98
CA ILE A 83 -11.21 -25.24 4.92
C ILE A 83 -11.32 -24.11 3.90
N PHE A 84 -10.40 -23.14 3.94
CA PHE A 84 -10.34 -22.07 2.94
C PHE A 84 -10.25 -22.63 1.52
N ASN A 85 -9.43 -23.65 1.28
CA ASN A 85 -9.30 -24.29 -0.03
C ASN A 85 -10.63 -24.91 -0.52
N MET A 86 -11.45 -25.46 0.38
CA MET A 86 -12.75 -26.06 0.07
C MET A 86 -13.85 -25.02 -0.20
N ILE A 87 -13.74 -23.80 0.33
CA ILE A 87 -14.74 -22.75 0.18
C ILE A 87 -14.73 -22.19 -1.26
N ASN A 88 -15.91 -21.87 -1.80
CA ASN A 88 -16.01 -21.14 -3.07
C ASN A 88 -15.40 -19.75 -2.92
N LYS A 89 -14.40 -19.44 -3.75
CA LYS A 89 -13.61 -18.21 -3.65
C LYS A 89 -14.44 -16.95 -3.95
N LYS A 90 -15.42 -17.02 -4.85
CA LYS A 90 -16.34 -15.90 -5.13
C LYS A 90 -17.24 -15.61 -3.95
N GLU A 91 -17.84 -16.65 -3.39
CA GLU A 91 -18.70 -16.52 -2.20
C GLU A 91 -17.90 -15.99 -1.01
N PHE A 92 -16.69 -16.51 -0.79
CA PHE A 92 -15.80 -16.01 0.25
C PHE A 92 -15.52 -14.51 0.05
N MET A 93 -15.10 -14.11 -1.14
CA MET A 93 -14.82 -12.70 -1.46
C MET A 93 -16.05 -11.81 -1.26
N HIS A 94 -17.24 -12.29 -1.61
CA HIS A 94 -18.48 -11.55 -1.45
C HIS A 94 -18.86 -11.37 0.03
N VAL A 95 -18.70 -12.42 0.86
CA VAL A 95 -19.02 -12.37 2.30
C VAL A 95 -18.00 -11.57 3.10
N SER A 96 -16.75 -11.54 2.66
CA SER A 96 -15.65 -10.82 3.32
C SER A 96 -15.40 -9.41 2.75
N ASP A 97 -16.29 -8.92 1.88
CA ASP A 97 -16.19 -7.62 1.19
C ASP A 97 -14.85 -7.41 0.47
N LEU A 98 -14.26 -8.49 -0.06
CA LEU A 98 -13.02 -8.46 -0.84
C LEU A 98 -13.33 -8.24 -2.32
N SER A 99 -12.94 -7.08 -2.82
CA SER A 99 -13.03 -6.73 -4.25
C SER A 99 -12.01 -7.48 -5.10
N LYS A 100 -10.80 -7.67 -4.56
CA LYS A 100 -9.72 -8.47 -5.13
C LYS A 100 -9.12 -9.35 -4.06
N MET A 101 -8.62 -10.51 -4.45
CA MET A 101 -8.04 -11.48 -3.55
C MET A 101 -6.87 -12.19 -4.23
N GLY A 102 -5.84 -12.51 -3.47
CA GLY A 102 -4.76 -13.40 -3.87
C GLY A 102 -4.43 -14.33 -2.71
N TYR A 103 -4.00 -15.55 -2.96
CA TYR A 103 -3.60 -16.44 -1.88
C TYR A 103 -2.55 -17.44 -2.34
N ASN A 104 -1.77 -17.93 -1.39
CA ASN A 104 -0.87 -19.07 -1.56
C ASN A 104 -1.02 -20.05 -0.40
N ASP A 105 -0.01 -20.88 -0.14
CA ASP A 105 -0.06 -21.86 0.94
C ASP A 105 -0.06 -21.27 2.36
N ARG A 106 0.47 -20.06 2.51
CA ARG A 106 0.71 -19.42 3.82
C ARG A 106 -0.14 -18.18 4.07
N TYR A 107 -0.41 -17.40 3.03
CA TYR A 107 -1.07 -16.11 3.16
C TYR A 107 -2.26 -15.99 2.21
N LEU A 108 -3.22 -15.20 2.68
CA LEU A 108 -4.33 -14.63 1.96
C LEU A 108 -4.12 -13.12 1.95
N ILE A 109 -4.22 -12.50 0.78
CA ILE A 109 -4.21 -11.05 0.63
C ILE A 109 -5.48 -10.61 -0.07
N GLY A 110 -5.93 -9.40 0.22
CA GLY A 110 -7.13 -8.88 -0.41
C GLY A 110 -7.27 -7.37 -0.32
N GLN A 111 -8.16 -6.84 -1.15
CA GLN A 111 -8.54 -5.45 -1.15
C GLN A 111 -9.96 -5.32 -0.57
N ARG A 112 -10.08 -4.70 0.60
CA ARG A 112 -11.33 -4.44 1.32
C ARG A 112 -11.63 -2.95 1.26
N GLY A 113 -12.56 -2.53 0.39
CA GLY A 113 -12.81 -1.12 0.10
C GLY A 113 -11.53 -0.39 -0.38
N ASN A 114 -11.08 0.57 0.42
CA ASN A 114 -9.88 1.38 0.15
C ASN A 114 -8.61 0.86 0.84
N GLN A 115 -8.71 -0.24 1.58
CA GLN A 115 -7.61 -0.82 2.35
C GLN A 115 -7.17 -2.15 1.76
N PHE A 116 -5.96 -2.55 2.11
CA PHE A 116 -5.38 -3.82 1.71
C PHE A 116 -5.10 -4.64 2.95
N ILE A 117 -5.30 -5.95 2.88
CA ILE A 117 -5.13 -6.82 4.03
C ILE A 117 -4.21 -7.99 3.69
N MET A 118 -3.46 -8.45 4.68
CA MET A 118 -2.71 -9.69 4.65
C MET A 118 -3.05 -10.52 5.88
N TYR A 119 -3.49 -11.74 5.62
CA TYR A 119 -3.82 -12.72 6.62
C TYR A 119 -2.93 -13.94 6.46
N GLN A 120 -2.30 -14.37 7.56
CA GLN A 120 -1.57 -15.63 7.60
C GLN A 120 -2.52 -16.74 8.06
N PHE A 121 -2.62 -17.84 7.30
CA PHE A 121 -3.52 -18.93 7.65
C PHE A 121 -3.19 -19.50 9.05
N GLY A 122 -4.19 -19.46 9.94
CA GLY A 122 -4.07 -19.94 11.32
C GLY A 122 -3.61 -18.88 12.32
N SER A 123 -3.50 -17.62 11.89
CA SER A 123 -3.29 -16.46 12.76
C SER A 123 -4.62 -15.98 13.35
N ASP A 124 -4.57 -15.41 14.55
CA ASP A 124 -5.70 -14.69 15.16
C ASP A 124 -5.71 -13.20 14.75
N GLU A 125 -4.70 -12.78 14.00
CA GLU A 125 -4.46 -11.40 13.59
C GLU A 125 -4.40 -11.25 12.06
N ILE A 126 -4.81 -10.08 11.57
CA ILE A 126 -4.69 -9.62 10.18
C ILE A 126 -3.86 -8.34 10.18
N ARG A 127 -3.01 -8.19 9.16
CA ARG A 127 -2.32 -6.93 8.88
C ARG A 127 -3.11 -6.11 7.88
N VAL A 128 -3.35 -4.84 8.18
CA VAL A 128 -4.07 -3.90 7.34
C VAL A 128 -3.11 -2.80 6.88
N TYR A 129 -3.12 -2.53 5.58
CA TYR A 129 -2.25 -1.59 4.90
C TYR A 129 -3.08 -0.50 4.24
N ALA A 130 -2.55 0.72 4.22
CA ALA A 130 -3.19 1.84 3.55
C ALA A 130 -3.08 1.72 2.02
N THR A 131 -1.98 1.13 1.52
CA THR A 131 -1.71 1.03 0.08
C THR A 131 -1.33 -0.38 -0.37
N GLU A 132 -1.56 -0.68 -1.65
CA GLU A 132 -1.11 -1.93 -2.27
C GLU A 132 0.42 -2.03 -2.29
N ILE A 133 1.11 -0.89 -2.40
CA ILE A 133 2.56 -0.82 -2.47
C ILE A 133 3.17 -1.33 -1.16
N GLU A 134 2.68 -0.87 -0.01
CA GLU A 134 3.15 -1.32 1.31
C GLU A 134 2.92 -2.81 1.53
N LEU A 135 1.74 -3.31 1.13
CA LEU A 135 1.44 -4.75 1.15
C LEU A 135 2.46 -5.54 0.31
N GLN A 136 2.72 -5.09 -0.92
CA GLN A 136 3.66 -5.77 -1.82
C GLN A 136 5.10 -5.69 -1.32
N GLN A 137 5.50 -4.60 -0.67
CA GLN A 137 6.81 -4.49 -0.03
C GLN A 137 6.98 -5.50 1.11
N ASP A 138 5.97 -5.66 1.96
CA ASP A 138 6.00 -6.65 3.05
C ASP A 138 6.01 -8.09 2.49
N LEU A 139 5.20 -8.37 1.46
CA LEU A 139 5.21 -9.66 0.75
C LEU A 139 6.60 -9.99 0.18
N ASN A 140 7.25 -9.01 -0.47
CA ASN A 140 8.59 -9.17 -1.00
C ASN A 140 9.62 -9.43 0.10
N ALA A 141 9.54 -8.73 1.24
CA ALA A 141 10.40 -8.98 2.41
C ALA A 141 10.19 -10.41 2.98
N LEU A 142 8.96 -10.90 2.93
CA LEU A 142 8.59 -12.27 3.30
C LEU A 142 8.89 -13.32 2.21
N HIS A 143 9.50 -12.91 1.10
CA HIS A 143 9.79 -13.75 -0.07
C HIS A 143 8.54 -14.46 -0.62
N GLN A 144 7.40 -13.78 -0.55
CA GLN A 144 6.12 -14.23 -1.08
C GLN A 144 5.79 -13.44 -2.33
N ASN A 145 5.39 -14.14 -3.39
CA ASN A 145 4.83 -13.51 -4.57
C ASN A 145 3.37 -13.95 -4.69
N ILE A 146 2.45 -13.02 -4.43
CA ILE A 146 1.01 -13.26 -4.51
C ILE A 146 0.39 -12.10 -5.29
N GLU A 147 -0.25 -12.44 -6.40
CA GLU A 147 -0.99 -11.50 -7.23
C GLU A 147 -2.47 -11.46 -6.80
N MET A 148 -3.03 -10.26 -6.62
CA MET A 148 -4.44 -10.07 -6.34
C MET A 148 -5.25 -10.11 -7.64
N LYS A 149 -6.25 -10.98 -7.68
CA LYS A 149 -7.16 -11.14 -8.80
C LYS A 149 -8.57 -10.66 -8.44
N PRO A 150 -9.30 -10.05 -9.40
CA PRO A 150 -10.70 -9.70 -9.21
C PRO A 150 -11.58 -10.95 -9.05
N MET A 151 -12.76 -10.79 -8.44
CA MET A 151 -13.70 -11.88 -8.17
C MET A 151 -14.06 -12.73 -9.40
N ASN A 152 -14.16 -12.10 -10.58
CA ASN A 152 -14.50 -12.78 -11.83
C ASN A 152 -13.40 -13.73 -12.36
N ALA A 153 -12.18 -13.67 -11.81
CA ALA A 153 -11.06 -14.52 -12.19
C ALA A 153 -11.01 -15.86 -11.42
N TYR A 154 -11.88 -16.03 -10.42
CA TYR A 154 -12.07 -17.28 -9.68
C TYR A 154 -13.31 -18.04 -10.18
#